data_AF-A0A1I2MLC4-F1
#
_entry.id   AF-A0A1I2MLC4-F1
#
_cell.length_a   1.000
_cell.length_b   1.000
_cell.length_c   1.000
_cell.angle_alpha   90.00
_cell.angle_beta   90.00
_cell.angle_gamma   90.00
#
_symmetry.space_group_name_H-M   'P 1'
#
loop_
_entity.id
_entity.type
_entity.pdbx_description
1 polymer ?
#
loop_
_entity_poly.entity_id
_entity_poly.type
_entity_poly.pdbx_seq_one_letter_code
_entity_poly.pdbx_strand_id
1 'polypeptide(L)'
;MRFNMLQNSMDSLSEAIEYYINGKKYTDERCYKFCIFMLYHSAELILKEILYREHKVLICERIEDFKNSGDIKTVGLKESLKRVHRICQIDLGRYHNYLIVLADNRNKIQHYEFNIDVETLIKVIISSFSSIEYLVHSVLNTHFDDFGDLITQEQIEELHSDQEAYIKRKRDIREDIKSNNLQKVSFECWEDKYIALPCPKCSETFLVNDDLVIKCLFCGKQYGSIEDLYNHDKNCIIADFMERELERREALFDELIECPWCNYRTVIFDKGNLRWKCAACGKSFSNDEVRDYHYMKGRDDWEAEVADMMEDPHYNHLWE
;
A
#
# COMPACT_ATOMS: atom_id res chain seq x y z
N MET A 1 8.73 22.80 22.49
CA MET A 1 8.31 21.79 21.49
C MET A 1 8.53 22.38 20.10
N ARG A 2 9.03 21.60 19.12
CA ARG A 2 9.28 22.07 17.76
C ARG A 2 8.82 21.00 16.76
N PHE A 3 7.89 21.37 15.89
CA PHE A 3 7.39 20.54 14.80
C PHE A 3 7.63 21.26 13.48
N ASN A 4 8.04 20.54 12.44
CA ASN A 4 7.89 21.03 11.08
C ASN A 4 6.43 20.88 10.61
N MET A 5 6.10 21.43 9.45
CA MET A 5 4.71 21.47 8.96
C MET A 5 4.13 20.07 8.73
N LEU A 6 4.93 19.16 8.16
CA LEU A 6 4.52 17.80 7.88
C LEU A 6 4.38 16.97 9.16
N GLN A 7 5.29 17.11 10.13
CA GLN A 7 5.17 16.51 11.46
C GLN A 7 3.88 16.98 12.16
N ASN A 8 3.59 18.29 12.12
CA ASN A 8 2.36 18.83 12.74
C ASN A 8 1.09 18.28 12.06
N SER A 9 1.18 18.00 10.75
CA SER A 9 0.12 17.33 10.01
C SER A 9 -0.08 15.87 10.43
N MET A 10 1.01 15.14 10.68
CA MET A 10 0.93 13.73 11.09
C MET A 10 0.42 13.59 12.53
N ASP A 11 0.82 14.49 13.41
CA ASP A 11 0.25 14.63 14.76
C ASP A 11 -1.28 14.84 14.69
N SER A 12 -1.72 15.73 13.81
CA SER A 12 -3.15 15.95 13.58
C SER A 12 -3.86 14.73 12.98
N LEU A 13 -3.18 13.97 12.12
CA LEU A 13 -3.73 12.74 11.55
C LEU A 13 -3.88 11.66 12.62
N SER A 14 -2.90 11.53 13.52
CA SER A 14 -2.91 10.61 14.65
C SER A 14 -4.15 10.83 15.53
N GLU A 15 -4.37 12.07 15.96
CA GLU A 15 -5.56 12.47 16.71
C GLU A 15 -6.87 12.21 15.94
N ALA A 16 -6.88 12.43 14.63
CA ALA A 16 -8.04 12.13 13.80
C ALA A 16 -8.38 10.63 13.79
N ILE A 17 -7.37 9.77 13.73
CA ILE A 17 -7.52 8.31 13.78
C ILE A 17 -8.09 7.91 15.14
N GLU A 18 -7.56 8.44 16.24
CA GLU A 18 -8.09 8.16 17.57
C GLU A 18 -9.55 8.57 17.73
N TYR A 19 -9.94 9.76 17.26
CA TYR A 19 -11.34 10.18 17.27
C TYR A 19 -12.22 9.26 16.43
N TYR A 20 -11.74 8.81 15.27
CA TYR A 20 -12.49 7.87 14.43
C TYR A 20 -12.72 6.52 15.14
N ILE A 21 -11.66 5.96 15.72
CA ILE A 21 -11.69 4.70 16.48
C ILE A 21 -12.63 4.83 17.68
N ASN A 22 -12.47 5.89 18.48
CA ASN A 22 -13.27 6.11 19.68
C ASN A 22 -14.75 6.34 19.33
N GLY A 23 -15.05 7.04 18.24
CA GLY A 23 -16.40 7.22 17.75
C GLY A 23 -17.10 5.90 17.44
N LYS A 24 -16.37 4.92 16.88
CA LYS A 24 -16.88 3.57 16.61
C LYS A 24 -16.97 2.73 17.88
N LYS A 25 -15.87 2.63 18.62
CA LYS A 25 -15.73 1.77 19.81
C LYS A 25 -16.71 2.14 20.93
N TYR A 26 -16.92 3.42 21.15
CA TYR A 26 -17.76 3.93 22.25
C TYR A 26 -19.11 4.47 21.77
N THR A 27 -19.40 4.40 20.47
CA THR A 27 -20.63 4.96 19.87
C THR A 27 -20.80 6.45 20.21
N ASP A 28 -19.69 7.20 20.30
CA ASP A 28 -19.70 8.63 20.62
C ASP A 28 -19.66 9.46 19.33
N GLU A 29 -20.82 9.89 18.87
CA GLU A 29 -20.96 10.67 17.64
C GLU A 29 -20.18 12.01 17.68
N ARG A 30 -19.91 12.53 18.88
CA ARG A 30 -19.14 13.78 19.06
C ARG A 30 -17.69 13.59 18.63
N CYS A 31 -17.17 12.37 18.61
CA CYS A 31 -15.83 12.12 18.12
C CYS A 31 -15.71 12.40 16.62
N TYR A 32 -16.76 12.13 15.82
CA TYR A 32 -16.70 12.34 14.36
C TYR A 32 -16.53 13.82 13.97
N LYS A 33 -17.11 14.78 14.72
CA LYS A 33 -16.86 16.21 14.46
C LYS A 33 -15.40 16.60 14.73
N PHE A 34 -14.78 16.04 15.77
CA PHE A 34 -13.38 16.31 16.09
C PHE A 34 -12.45 15.63 15.08
N CYS A 35 -12.79 14.42 14.63
CA CYS A 35 -12.12 13.76 13.52
C CYS A 35 -12.11 14.65 12.26
N ILE A 36 -13.25 15.24 11.87
CA ILE A 36 -13.33 16.16 10.73
C ILE A 36 -12.42 17.39 10.92
N PHE A 37 -12.34 17.97 12.13
CA PHE A 37 -11.47 19.10 12.40
C PHE A 37 -9.99 18.74 12.24
N MET A 38 -9.59 17.59 12.79
CA MET A 38 -8.21 17.12 12.75
C MET A 38 -7.79 16.70 11.34
N LEU A 39 -8.68 16.04 10.58
CA LEU A 39 -8.46 15.73 9.17
C LEU A 39 -8.32 16.98 8.31
N TYR A 40 -9.18 17.98 8.52
CA TYR A 40 -9.07 19.25 7.81
C TYR A 40 -7.71 19.90 8.07
N HIS A 41 -7.30 19.95 9.34
CA HIS A 41 -6.04 20.56 9.72
C HIS A 41 -4.85 19.81 9.10
N SER A 42 -4.85 18.48 9.18
CA SER A 42 -3.84 17.63 8.56
C SER A 42 -3.77 17.86 7.04
N ALA A 43 -4.89 17.75 6.33
CA ALA A 43 -4.92 17.95 4.88
C ALA A 43 -4.45 19.36 4.47
N GLU A 44 -4.82 20.40 5.22
CA GLU A 44 -4.35 21.77 4.97
C GLU A 44 -2.82 21.89 5.10
N LEU A 45 -2.24 21.29 6.14
CA LEU A 45 -0.80 21.35 6.39
C LEU A 45 -0.02 20.56 5.34
N ILE A 46 -0.49 19.38 4.92
CA ILE A 46 0.13 18.62 3.81
C ILE A 46 0.11 19.43 2.52
N LEU A 47 -1.03 20.06 2.17
CA LEU A 47 -1.12 20.89 0.97
C LEU A 47 -0.19 22.11 1.06
N LYS A 48 -0.06 22.72 2.23
CA LYS A 48 0.90 23.81 2.45
C LYS A 48 2.34 23.33 2.34
N GLU A 49 2.66 22.13 2.81
CA GLU A 49 3.99 21.52 2.67
C GLU A 49 4.33 21.32 1.18
N ILE A 50 3.38 20.82 0.38
CA ILE A 50 3.53 20.72 -1.09
C ILE A 50 3.87 22.09 -1.69
N LEU A 51 3.10 23.12 -1.34
CA LEU A 51 3.35 24.49 -1.81
C LEU A 51 4.70 25.03 -1.33
N TYR A 52 5.09 24.73 -0.09
CA TYR A 52 6.33 25.20 0.50
C TYR A 52 7.56 24.57 -0.17
N ARG A 53 7.47 23.28 -0.54
CA ARG A 53 8.49 22.57 -1.32
C ARG A 53 8.66 23.16 -2.72
N GLU A 54 7.57 23.59 -3.35
CA GLU A 54 7.61 24.31 -4.63
C GLU A 54 8.24 25.71 -4.45
N HIS A 55 7.66 26.56 -3.59
CA HIS A 55 8.25 27.83 -3.24
C HIS A 55 7.64 28.41 -1.95
N LYS A 56 8.48 28.85 -1.01
CA LYS A 56 8.08 29.26 0.35
C LYS A 56 6.97 30.31 0.43
N VAL A 57 6.91 31.24 -0.53
CA VAL A 57 5.89 32.32 -0.56
C VAL A 57 4.48 31.82 -0.88
N LEU A 58 4.35 30.61 -1.44
CA LEU A 58 3.07 30.07 -1.88
C LEU A 58 2.14 29.71 -0.73
N ILE A 59 2.66 29.62 0.50
CA ILE A 59 1.83 29.44 1.69
C ILE A 59 1.20 30.76 2.17
N CYS A 60 1.69 31.92 1.74
CA CYS A 60 1.20 33.22 2.18
C CYS A 60 -0.13 33.55 1.50
N GLU A 61 -1.09 34.11 2.23
CA GLU A 61 -2.35 34.59 1.65
C GLU A 61 -2.06 35.64 0.57
N ARG A 62 -1.15 36.58 0.88
CA ARG A 62 -0.58 37.56 -0.05
C ARG A 62 0.93 37.41 -0.12
N ILE A 63 1.51 37.41 -1.32
CA ILE A 63 2.94 37.10 -1.55
C ILE A 63 3.83 38.18 -0.93
N GLU A 64 3.35 39.42 -0.89
CA GLU A 64 4.04 40.58 -0.33
C GLU A 64 4.31 40.44 1.17
N ASP A 65 3.47 39.67 1.87
CA ASP A 65 3.57 39.48 3.32
C ASP A 65 4.80 38.62 3.70
N PHE A 66 5.44 37.92 2.76
CA PHE A 66 6.60 37.06 3.05
C PHE A 66 7.81 37.80 3.62
N LYS A 67 7.97 39.09 3.28
CA LYS A 67 9.09 39.92 3.77
C LYS A 67 8.83 40.50 5.17
N ASN A 68 7.59 40.41 5.67
CA ASN A 68 7.23 40.92 6.97
C ASN A 68 7.54 39.87 8.03
N SER A 69 8.45 40.17 8.96
CA SER A 69 8.88 39.27 10.04
C SER A 69 7.84 39.04 11.15
N GLY A 70 6.56 39.32 10.87
CA GLY A 70 5.43 39.16 11.80
C GLY A 70 4.53 37.98 11.43
N ASP A 71 3.36 37.85 12.10
CA ASP A 71 2.35 36.81 11.82
C ASP A 71 1.89 36.85 10.35
N ILE A 72 2.53 36.04 9.51
CA ILE A 72 2.16 35.88 8.10
C ILE A 72 0.85 35.09 8.06
N LYS A 73 -0.21 35.72 7.55
CA LYS A 73 -1.44 35.00 7.24
C LYS A 73 -1.17 33.98 6.13
N THR A 74 -1.52 32.73 6.41
CA THR A 74 -1.35 31.63 5.46
C THR A 74 -2.65 31.27 4.76
N VAL A 75 -2.55 30.71 3.57
CA VAL A 75 -3.71 30.25 2.80
C VAL A 75 -4.49 29.16 3.54
N GLY A 76 -5.81 29.09 3.36
CA GLY A 76 -6.60 27.95 3.84
C GLY A 76 -6.63 26.79 2.84
N LEU A 77 -7.13 25.63 3.25
CA LEU A 77 -7.19 24.39 2.44
C LEU A 77 -7.66 24.61 0.98
N LYS A 78 -8.77 25.33 0.75
CA LYS A 78 -9.34 25.53 -0.60
C LYS A 78 -8.41 26.32 -1.52
N GLU A 79 -7.77 27.37 -1.00
CA GLU A 79 -6.79 28.13 -1.77
C GLU A 79 -5.51 27.33 -1.97
N SER A 80 -5.11 26.51 -0.98
CA SER A 80 -4.00 25.57 -1.15
C SER A 80 -4.25 24.58 -2.28
N LEU A 81 -5.43 23.95 -2.35
CA LEU A 81 -5.83 23.05 -3.44
C LEU A 81 -5.73 23.73 -4.81
N LYS A 82 -6.24 24.95 -4.92
CA LYS A 82 -6.20 25.73 -6.16
C LYS A 82 -4.77 26.02 -6.59
N ARG A 83 -3.88 26.37 -5.65
CA ARG A 83 -2.46 26.63 -5.93
C ARG A 83 -1.71 25.35 -6.28
N VAL A 84 -1.94 24.24 -5.58
CA VAL A 84 -1.35 22.93 -5.90
C VAL A 84 -1.70 22.53 -7.33
N HIS A 85 -2.96 22.68 -7.74
CA HIS A 85 -3.37 22.38 -9.10
C HIS A 85 -2.79 23.34 -10.13
N ARG A 86 -2.90 24.66 -9.92
CA ARG A 86 -2.55 25.67 -10.95
C ARG A 86 -1.08 26.04 -11.02
N ILE A 87 -0.34 25.91 -9.93
CA ILE A 87 1.05 26.34 -9.82
C ILE A 87 1.96 25.12 -9.84
N CYS A 88 1.74 24.16 -8.93
CA CYS A 88 2.54 22.94 -8.88
C CYS A 88 2.18 21.94 -9.99
N GLN A 89 1.13 22.20 -10.79
CA GLN A 89 0.66 21.33 -11.88
C GLN A 89 0.32 19.91 -11.41
N ILE A 90 -0.15 19.76 -10.16
CA ILE A 90 -0.53 18.47 -9.59
C ILE A 90 -2.04 18.29 -9.70
N ASP A 91 -2.46 17.35 -10.54
CA ASP A 91 -3.87 16.96 -10.63
C ASP A 91 -4.18 15.90 -9.55
N LEU A 92 -5.05 16.28 -8.61
CA LEU A 92 -5.50 15.39 -7.53
C LEU A 92 -6.74 14.57 -7.93
N GLY A 93 -7.29 14.78 -9.14
CA GLY A 93 -8.46 14.07 -9.65
C GLY A 93 -9.61 14.06 -8.64
N ARG A 94 -10.05 12.85 -8.24
CA ARG A 94 -11.15 12.67 -7.28
C ARG A 94 -10.83 13.17 -5.87
N TYR A 95 -9.56 13.12 -5.47
CA TYR A 95 -9.12 13.55 -4.14
C TYR A 95 -9.31 15.05 -3.93
N HIS A 96 -9.27 15.85 -5.01
CA HIS A 96 -9.66 17.25 -4.95
C HIS A 96 -11.07 17.43 -4.37
N ASN A 97 -12.04 16.70 -4.93
CA ASN A 97 -13.43 16.80 -4.51
C ASN A 97 -13.64 16.27 -3.08
N TYR A 98 -12.96 15.19 -2.70
CA TYR A 98 -13.02 14.69 -1.32
C TYR A 98 -12.55 15.73 -0.31
N LEU A 99 -11.46 16.45 -0.62
CA LEU A 99 -10.92 17.51 0.24
C LEU A 99 -11.79 18.77 0.26
N ILE A 100 -12.47 19.10 -0.83
CA ILE A 100 -13.50 20.17 -0.84
C ILE A 100 -14.69 19.80 0.05
N VAL A 101 -15.19 18.57 -0.05
CA VAL A 101 -16.29 18.07 0.79
C VAL A 101 -15.90 18.07 2.26
N LEU A 102 -14.65 17.70 2.60
CA LEU A 102 -14.10 17.82 3.95
C LEU A 102 -14.15 19.28 4.44
N ALA A 103 -13.68 20.23 3.63
CA ALA A 103 -13.71 21.65 3.97
C ALA A 103 -15.11 22.19 4.19
N ASP A 104 -16.08 21.78 3.36
CA ASP A 104 -17.47 22.21 3.49
C ASP A 104 -18.13 21.64 4.74
N ASN A 105 -17.87 20.37 5.07
CA ASN A 105 -18.39 19.77 6.31
C ASN A 105 -17.76 20.38 7.56
N ARG A 106 -16.44 20.62 7.54
CA ARG A 106 -15.75 21.34 8.63
C ARG A 106 -16.38 22.70 8.87
N ASN A 107 -16.65 23.47 7.81
CA ASN A 107 -17.26 24.79 7.93
C ASN A 107 -18.69 24.73 8.49
N LYS A 108 -19.51 23.76 8.02
CA LYS A 108 -20.87 23.54 8.54
C LYS A 108 -20.84 23.24 10.04
N ILE A 109 -19.99 22.31 10.46
CA ILE A 109 -19.88 21.84 11.85
C ILE A 109 -19.35 22.95 12.78
N GLN A 110 -18.37 23.74 12.32
CA GLN A 110 -17.70 24.72 13.17
C GLN A 110 -18.47 26.04 13.31
N HIS A 111 -19.17 26.49 12.27
CA HIS A 111 -19.69 27.86 12.21
C HIS A 111 -21.22 27.96 12.26
N TYR A 112 -21.94 26.86 12.19
CA TYR A 112 -23.41 26.85 12.14
C TYR A 112 -24.00 25.80 13.08
N GLU A 113 -25.27 25.98 13.44
CA GLU A 113 -26.07 24.88 13.93
C GLU A 113 -26.20 23.84 12.81
N PHE A 114 -25.93 22.58 13.12
CA PHE A 114 -25.90 21.51 12.13
C PHE A 114 -26.64 20.28 12.62
N ASN A 115 -27.29 19.60 11.69
CA ASN A 115 -27.84 18.27 11.86
C ASN A 115 -27.37 17.45 10.65
N ILE A 116 -26.36 16.61 10.85
CA ILE A 116 -25.74 15.79 9.81
C ILE A 116 -25.75 14.36 10.31
N ASP A 117 -26.24 13.48 9.45
CA ASP A 117 -26.24 12.04 9.68
C ASP A 117 -24.81 11.48 9.87
N VAL A 118 -24.65 10.57 10.83
CA VAL A 118 -23.35 10.00 11.21
C VAL A 118 -22.73 9.20 10.07
N GLU A 119 -23.52 8.41 9.33
CA GLU A 119 -23.00 7.64 8.20
C GLU A 119 -22.44 8.57 7.11
N THR A 120 -23.08 9.73 6.93
CA THR A 120 -22.60 10.76 6.02
C THR A 120 -21.25 11.31 6.47
N LEU A 121 -21.06 11.60 7.76
CA LEU A 121 -19.77 12.04 8.30
C LEU A 121 -18.68 10.96 8.14
N ILE A 122 -19.01 9.69 8.40
CA ILE A 122 -18.08 8.56 8.23
C ILE A 122 -17.61 8.46 6.78
N LYS A 123 -18.49 8.63 5.79
CA LYS A 123 -18.11 8.63 4.36
C LYS A 123 -17.15 9.78 4.00
N VAL A 124 -17.34 10.96 4.61
CA VAL A 124 -16.42 12.10 4.44
C VAL A 124 -15.08 11.80 5.08
N ILE A 125 -15.06 11.26 6.29
CA ILE A 125 -13.86 10.85 7.03
C ILE A 125 -13.05 9.83 6.22
N ILE A 126 -13.67 8.74 5.78
CA ILE A 126 -13.04 7.68 4.97
C ILE A 126 -12.47 8.24 3.66
N SER A 127 -13.21 9.12 2.97
CA SER A 127 -12.72 9.74 1.73
C SER A 127 -11.55 10.70 1.99
N SER A 128 -11.52 11.34 3.17
CA SER A 128 -10.44 12.22 3.60
C SER A 128 -9.18 11.45 3.94
N PHE A 129 -9.29 10.32 4.66
CA PHE A 129 -8.17 9.39 4.88
C PHE A 129 -7.56 8.94 3.55
N SER A 130 -8.38 8.43 2.62
CA SER A 130 -7.92 8.03 1.29
C SER A 130 -7.17 9.15 0.54
N SER A 131 -7.60 10.41 0.73
CA SER A 131 -6.95 11.59 0.15
C SER A 131 -5.62 11.92 0.82
N ILE A 132 -5.54 11.84 2.15
CA ILE A 132 -4.31 12.08 2.91
C ILE A 132 -3.26 11.03 2.56
N GLU A 133 -3.64 9.74 2.50
CA GLU A 133 -2.73 8.67 2.05
C GLU A 133 -2.22 8.90 0.64
N TYR A 134 -3.09 9.34 -0.28
CA TYR A 134 -2.69 9.70 -1.64
C TYR A 134 -1.68 10.85 -1.63
N LEU A 135 -1.92 11.92 -0.88
CA LEU A 135 -1.01 13.06 -0.80
C LEU A 135 0.35 12.66 -0.20
N VAL A 136 0.36 11.85 0.86
CA VAL A 136 1.60 11.42 1.53
C VAL A 136 2.41 10.48 0.64
N HIS A 137 1.79 9.42 0.11
CA HIS A 137 2.49 8.39 -0.64
C HIS A 137 2.74 8.76 -2.10
N SER A 138 1.75 9.36 -2.76
CA SER A 138 1.80 9.59 -4.21
C SER A 138 2.35 10.96 -4.57
N VAL A 139 2.03 12.00 -3.78
CA VAL A 139 2.44 13.38 -4.09
C VAL A 139 3.74 13.76 -3.39
N LEU A 140 3.86 13.50 -2.08
CA LEU A 140 5.05 13.83 -1.30
C LEU A 140 6.16 12.78 -1.35
N ASN A 141 5.86 11.58 -1.89
CA ASN A 141 6.77 10.43 -1.91
C ASN A 141 7.35 10.11 -0.52
N THR A 142 6.50 10.10 0.50
CA THR A 142 6.87 9.83 1.91
C THR A 142 6.02 8.69 2.47
N HIS A 143 6.42 8.10 3.60
CA HIS A 143 5.69 7.04 4.30
C HIS A 143 5.23 7.48 5.69
N PHE A 144 4.16 6.87 6.19
CA PHE A 144 3.77 7.09 7.58
C PHE A 144 4.81 6.54 8.57
N ASP A 145 5.53 5.48 8.21
CA ASP A 145 6.67 4.93 8.98
C ASP A 145 7.75 6.00 9.28
N ASP A 146 7.91 7.00 8.41
CA ASP A 146 8.86 8.10 8.60
C ASP A 146 8.47 9.03 9.78
N PHE A 147 7.27 8.83 10.33
CA PHE A 147 6.67 9.57 11.43
C PHE A 147 6.25 8.67 12.59
N GLY A 148 6.93 7.53 12.79
CA GLY A 148 6.59 6.54 13.83
C GLY A 148 6.50 7.09 15.26
N ASP A 149 7.14 8.23 15.54
CA ASP A 149 7.02 8.93 16.83
C ASP A 149 5.69 9.68 17.01
N LEU A 150 4.91 9.88 15.93
CA LEU A 150 3.68 10.69 15.89
C LEU A 150 2.45 9.86 15.51
N ILE A 151 2.60 8.95 14.55
CA ILE A 151 1.56 8.02 14.13
C ILE A 151 2.08 6.60 14.30
N THR A 152 1.40 5.82 15.12
CA THR A 152 1.84 4.46 15.42
C THR A 152 1.44 3.51 14.30
N GLN A 153 2.21 2.43 14.14
CA GLN A 153 1.86 1.37 13.20
C GLN A 153 0.50 0.73 13.54
N GLU A 154 0.19 0.60 14.83
CA GLU A 154 -1.10 0.09 15.32
C GLU A 154 -2.28 0.96 14.86
N GLN A 155 -2.15 2.30 14.91
CA GLN A 155 -3.19 3.22 14.42
C GLN A 155 -3.44 3.07 12.92
N ILE A 156 -2.37 2.91 12.12
CA ILE A 156 -2.48 2.70 10.67
C ILE A 156 -3.15 1.35 10.38
N GLU A 157 -2.73 0.31 11.09
CA GLU A 157 -3.31 -1.03 10.98
C GLU A 157 -4.78 -1.06 11.38
N GLU A 158 -5.15 -0.36 12.45
CA GLU A 158 -6.54 -0.26 12.89
C GLU A 158 -7.39 0.48 11.84
N LEU A 159 -6.88 1.56 11.25
CA LEU A 159 -7.55 2.24 10.14
C LEU A 159 -7.71 1.31 8.92
N HIS A 160 -6.69 0.51 8.60
CA HIS A 160 -6.73 -0.44 7.47
C HIS A 160 -7.54 -1.70 7.78
N SER A 161 -7.81 -2.00 9.05
CA SER A 161 -8.72 -3.06 9.48
C SER A 161 -10.18 -2.68 9.25
N ASP A 162 -10.48 -1.38 9.17
CA ASP A 162 -11.83 -0.92 8.86
C ASP A 162 -12.21 -1.26 7.42
N GLN A 163 -13.22 -2.14 7.29
CA GLN A 163 -13.62 -2.69 6.00
C GLN A 163 -14.04 -1.61 4.99
N GLU A 164 -14.76 -0.56 5.44
CA GLU A 164 -15.21 0.50 4.54
C GLU A 164 -14.05 1.39 4.07
N ALA A 165 -13.17 1.78 4.99
CA ALA A 165 -11.97 2.55 4.67
C ALA A 165 -11.05 1.79 3.71
N TYR A 166 -10.80 0.52 4.01
CA TYR A 166 -9.98 -0.37 3.20
C TYR A 166 -10.57 -0.57 1.79
N ILE A 167 -11.86 -0.89 1.67
CA ILE A 167 -12.53 -1.04 0.36
C ILE A 167 -12.47 0.27 -0.44
N LYS A 168 -12.72 1.41 0.23
CA LYS A 168 -12.62 2.73 -0.41
C LYS A 168 -11.24 2.95 -0.98
N ARG A 169 -10.19 2.76 -0.17
CA ARG A 169 -8.80 2.99 -0.57
C ARG A 169 -8.42 2.12 -1.77
N LYS A 170 -8.76 0.82 -1.73
CA LYS A 170 -8.52 -0.10 -2.86
C LYS A 170 -9.24 0.32 -4.13
N ARG A 171 -10.48 0.81 -4.00
CA ARG A 171 -11.24 1.32 -5.15
C ARG A 171 -10.57 2.56 -5.74
N ASP A 172 -10.18 3.53 -4.91
CA ASP A 172 -9.56 4.75 -5.39
C ASP A 172 -8.22 4.44 -6.09
N ILE A 173 -7.36 3.59 -5.52
CA ILE A 173 -6.09 3.17 -6.16
C ILE A 173 -6.33 2.45 -7.49
N ARG A 174 -7.32 1.55 -7.58
CA ARG A 174 -7.66 0.89 -8.87
C ARG A 174 -8.00 1.91 -9.95
N GLU A 175 -8.69 2.97 -9.57
CA GLU A 175 -9.06 4.03 -10.49
C GLU A 175 -7.88 4.94 -10.83
N ASP A 176 -6.95 5.17 -9.91
CA ASP A 176 -5.70 5.90 -10.19
C ASP A 176 -4.84 5.14 -11.20
N ILE A 177 -4.72 3.82 -11.04
CA ILE A 177 -3.99 2.94 -11.97
C ILE A 177 -4.60 3.04 -13.37
N LYS A 178 -5.94 3.00 -13.49
CA LYS A 178 -6.63 3.13 -14.78
C LYS A 178 -6.47 4.52 -15.38
N SER A 179 -6.70 5.57 -14.59
CA SER A 179 -6.76 6.95 -15.07
C SER A 179 -5.39 7.44 -15.54
N ASN A 180 -4.32 6.97 -14.89
CA ASN A 180 -2.94 7.32 -15.24
C ASN A 180 -2.25 6.25 -16.11
N ASN A 181 -2.98 5.23 -16.57
CA ASN A 181 -2.46 4.12 -17.37
C ASN A 181 -1.19 3.47 -16.78
N LEU A 182 -1.18 3.27 -15.46
CA LEU A 182 -0.03 2.72 -14.75
C LEU A 182 0.09 1.21 -14.99
N GLN A 183 1.29 0.75 -15.29
CA GLN A 183 1.55 -0.67 -15.47
C GLN A 183 1.78 -1.34 -14.11
N LYS A 184 0.91 -2.29 -13.77
CA LYS A 184 1.10 -3.13 -12.58
C LYS A 184 2.31 -4.04 -12.75
N VAL A 185 3.01 -4.27 -11.65
CA VAL A 185 4.03 -5.33 -11.59
C VAL A 185 3.32 -6.68 -11.54
N SER A 186 3.66 -7.55 -12.47
CA SER A 186 3.01 -8.84 -12.63
C SER A 186 3.96 -9.90 -13.12
N PHE A 187 3.66 -11.15 -12.76
CA PHE A 187 4.29 -12.35 -13.26
C PHE A 187 3.48 -12.90 -14.43
N GLU A 188 4.14 -13.10 -15.57
CA GLU A 188 3.55 -13.75 -16.74
C GLU A 188 3.48 -15.25 -16.50
N CYS A 189 2.26 -15.80 -16.45
CA CYS A 189 2.07 -17.22 -16.19
C CYS A 189 1.82 -18.05 -17.46
N TRP A 190 1.13 -17.49 -18.46
CA TRP A 190 0.83 -18.21 -19.70
C TRP A 190 0.30 -17.27 -20.78
N GLU A 191 0.89 -17.25 -21.99
CA GLU A 191 0.38 -16.56 -23.20
C GLU A 191 -0.44 -15.29 -22.90
N ASP A 192 0.24 -14.19 -22.56
CA ASP A 192 -0.36 -12.89 -22.22
C ASP A 192 -1.28 -12.88 -20.97
N LYS A 193 -1.26 -13.93 -20.14
CA LYS A 193 -1.91 -13.95 -18.82
C LYS A 193 -0.91 -13.59 -17.74
N TYR A 194 -1.30 -12.60 -16.94
CA TYR A 194 -0.48 -12.02 -15.91
C TYR A 194 -1.15 -12.13 -14.54
N ILE A 195 -0.36 -12.46 -13.53
CA ILE A 195 -0.76 -12.45 -12.12
C ILE A 195 -0.04 -11.26 -11.46
N ALA A 196 -0.80 -10.31 -10.92
CA ALA A 196 -0.21 -9.16 -10.24
C ALA A 196 0.53 -9.61 -8.97
N LEU A 197 1.77 -9.15 -8.80
CA LEU A 197 2.55 -9.46 -7.61
C LEU A 197 1.99 -8.67 -6.40
N PRO A 198 1.89 -9.29 -5.21
CA PRO A 198 1.54 -8.58 -3.99
C PRO A 198 2.74 -7.82 -3.43
N CYS A 199 2.48 -6.74 -2.71
CA CYS A 199 3.50 -6.02 -1.95
C CYS A 199 3.95 -6.84 -0.73
N PRO A 200 5.25 -7.12 -0.55
CA PRO A 200 5.72 -7.90 0.60
C PRO A 200 5.62 -7.15 1.93
N LYS A 201 5.30 -5.86 1.92
CA LYS A 201 4.99 -5.10 3.15
C LYS A 201 3.53 -5.20 3.57
N CYS A 202 2.59 -5.09 2.62
CA CYS A 202 1.16 -4.93 2.94
C CYS A 202 0.22 -5.93 2.25
N SER A 203 0.75 -6.94 1.55
CA SER A 203 0.03 -8.00 0.83
C SER A 203 -0.86 -7.55 -0.35
N GLU A 204 -0.98 -6.26 -0.61
CA GLU A 204 -1.81 -5.74 -1.69
C GLU A 204 -1.16 -5.82 -3.07
N THR A 205 -1.96 -6.09 -4.11
CA THR A 205 -1.50 -6.22 -5.51
C THR A 205 -1.47 -4.88 -6.26
N PHE A 206 -1.07 -3.80 -5.58
CA PHE A 206 -1.00 -2.44 -6.12
C PHE A 206 0.44 -1.94 -6.34
N LEU A 207 1.35 -2.87 -6.63
CA LEU A 207 2.67 -2.54 -7.13
C LEU A 207 2.57 -2.05 -8.58
N VAL A 208 3.17 -0.90 -8.87
CA VAL A 208 3.27 -0.31 -10.21
C VAL A 208 4.71 0.04 -10.52
N ASN A 209 5.07 0.04 -11.81
CA ASN A 209 6.32 0.61 -12.28
C ASN A 209 6.18 2.13 -12.33
N ASP A 210 7.05 2.84 -11.61
CA ASP A 210 7.12 4.29 -11.54
C ASP A 210 8.56 4.71 -11.90
N ASP A 211 8.79 4.96 -13.19
CA ASP A 211 10.10 5.20 -13.81
C ASP A 211 11.16 4.14 -13.46
N LEU A 212 12.00 4.43 -12.46
CA LEU A 212 13.15 3.61 -12.04
C LEU A 212 12.87 2.77 -10.79
N VAL A 213 11.69 2.88 -10.19
CA VAL A 213 11.34 2.17 -8.97
C VAL A 213 10.00 1.46 -9.10
N ILE A 214 9.84 0.37 -8.34
CA ILE A 214 8.56 -0.28 -8.14
C ILE A 214 7.93 0.31 -6.89
N LYS A 215 6.71 0.84 -7.01
CA LYS A 215 6.01 1.52 -5.91
C LYS A 215 4.71 0.82 -5.58
N CYS A 216 4.46 0.57 -4.29
CA CYS A 216 3.15 0.15 -3.81
C CYS A 216 2.27 1.38 -3.58
N LEU A 217 1.19 1.54 -4.36
CA LEU A 217 0.27 2.67 -4.16
C LEU A 217 -0.59 2.56 -2.90
N PHE A 218 -0.60 1.40 -2.24
CA PHE A 218 -1.36 1.19 -1.00
C PHE A 218 -0.59 1.71 0.22
N CYS A 219 0.58 1.14 0.52
CA CYS A 219 1.40 1.51 1.70
C CYS A 219 2.56 2.47 1.37
N GLY A 220 2.70 2.86 0.10
CA GLY A 220 3.76 3.73 -0.41
C GLY A 220 5.07 3.02 -0.73
N LYS A 221 5.41 1.88 -0.09
CA LYS A 221 6.76 1.27 -0.11
C LYS A 221 7.34 1.16 -1.53
N GLN A 222 8.61 1.50 -1.66
CA GLN A 222 9.37 1.46 -2.90
C GLN A 222 10.41 0.34 -2.89
N TYR A 223 10.68 -0.21 -4.07
CA TYR A 223 11.68 -1.25 -4.34
C TYR A 223 12.48 -0.85 -5.59
N GLY A 224 13.78 -1.12 -5.59
CA GLY A 224 14.66 -0.72 -6.70
C GLY A 224 14.54 -1.60 -7.95
N SER A 225 14.05 -2.84 -7.79
CA SER A 225 13.86 -3.79 -8.88
C SER A 225 12.92 -4.92 -8.48
N ILE A 226 12.57 -5.78 -9.44
CA ILE A 226 11.82 -7.02 -9.16
C ILE A 226 12.63 -7.97 -8.27
N GLU A 227 13.96 -8.04 -8.46
CA GLU A 227 14.82 -8.85 -7.59
C GLU A 227 14.83 -8.30 -6.15
N ASP A 228 14.91 -6.97 -6.00
CA ASP A 228 14.81 -6.30 -4.71
C ASP A 228 13.45 -6.57 -4.03
N LEU A 229 12.37 -6.60 -4.80
CA LEU A 229 11.03 -6.95 -4.32
C LEU A 229 11.00 -8.37 -3.72
N TYR A 230 11.56 -9.36 -4.43
CA TYR A 230 11.66 -10.73 -3.92
C TYR A 230 12.56 -10.86 -2.69
N ASN A 231 13.69 -10.14 -2.65
CA ASN A 231 14.59 -10.14 -1.49
C ASN A 231 13.94 -9.54 -0.22
N HIS A 232 12.92 -8.70 -0.40
CA HIS A 232 12.14 -8.13 0.70
C HIS A 232 10.97 -9.01 1.15
N ASP A 233 10.71 -10.15 0.52
CA ASP A 233 9.62 -11.08 0.87
C ASP A 233 9.94 -11.99 2.06
N LYS A 234 10.42 -11.41 3.17
CA LYS A 234 10.87 -12.17 4.35
C LYS A 234 9.76 -12.93 5.06
N ASN A 235 8.51 -12.51 4.87
CA ASN A 235 7.32 -13.12 5.46
C ASN A 235 6.58 -14.03 4.47
N CYS A 236 7.22 -14.41 3.35
CA CYS A 236 6.67 -15.30 2.32
C CYS A 236 5.32 -14.83 1.72
N ILE A 237 5.05 -13.53 1.72
CA ILE A 237 3.78 -12.98 1.23
C ILE A 237 3.65 -13.19 -0.28
N ILE A 238 4.72 -12.96 -1.05
CA ILE A 238 4.73 -13.22 -2.49
C ILE A 238 4.69 -14.72 -2.72
N ALA A 239 5.52 -15.48 -2.02
CA ALA A 239 5.61 -16.93 -2.19
C ALA A 239 4.27 -17.63 -1.97
N ASP A 240 3.64 -17.44 -0.81
CA ASP A 240 2.36 -18.05 -0.45
C ASP A 240 1.21 -17.58 -1.36
N PHE A 241 1.25 -16.30 -1.76
CA PHE A 241 0.26 -15.77 -2.70
C PHE A 241 0.39 -16.42 -4.07
N MET A 242 1.60 -16.53 -4.60
CA MET A 242 1.86 -17.07 -5.93
C MET A 242 1.60 -18.58 -6.00
N GLU A 243 1.96 -19.34 -4.96
CA GLU A 243 1.64 -20.76 -4.88
C GLU A 243 0.14 -20.99 -4.96
N ARG A 244 -0.64 -20.33 -4.10
CA ARG A 244 -2.10 -20.41 -4.14
C ARG A 244 -2.71 -19.99 -5.48
N GLU A 245 -2.20 -18.94 -6.11
CA GLU A 245 -2.72 -18.48 -7.40
C GLU A 245 -2.35 -19.42 -8.55
N LEU A 246 -1.17 -20.04 -8.53
CA LEU A 246 -0.77 -21.00 -9.55
C LEU A 246 -1.48 -22.35 -9.38
N GLU A 247 -1.64 -22.84 -8.15
CA GLU A 247 -2.41 -24.07 -7.86
C GLU A 247 -3.85 -23.97 -8.36
N ARG A 248 -4.52 -22.83 -8.12
CA ARG A 248 -5.88 -22.56 -8.65
C ARG A 248 -5.96 -22.60 -10.18
N ARG A 249 -4.81 -22.51 -10.85
CA ARG A 249 -4.66 -22.43 -12.31
C ARG A 249 -3.84 -23.60 -12.85
N GLU A 250 -3.64 -24.66 -12.07
CA GLU A 250 -2.76 -25.78 -12.42
C GLU A 250 -3.10 -26.38 -13.80
N ALA A 251 -4.39 -26.47 -14.14
CA ALA A 251 -4.85 -26.97 -15.43
C ALA A 251 -4.41 -26.13 -16.65
N LEU A 252 -3.83 -24.95 -16.44
CA LEU A 252 -3.27 -24.10 -17.51
C LEU A 252 -1.80 -24.41 -17.80
N PHE A 253 -1.14 -25.21 -16.97
CA PHE A 253 0.29 -25.48 -17.09
C PHE A 253 0.50 -26.94 -17.47
N ASP A 254 1.46 -27.18 -18.36
CA ASP A 254 1.90 -28.55 -18.69
C ASP A 254 2.53 -29.21 -17.45
N GLU A 255 3.27 -28.42 -16.67
CA GLU A 255 3.90 -28.85 -15.44
C GLU A 255 4.01 -27.67 -14.45
N LEU A 256 3.66 -27.93 -13.20
CA LEU A 256 3.85 -27.03 -12.07
C LEU A 256 4.71 -27.75 -11.02
N ILE A 257 5.93 -27.25 -10.82
CA ILE A 257 6.95 -27.94 -10.03
C ILE A 257 7.47 -27.10 -8.88
N GLU A 258 8.15 -27.76 -7.97
CA GLU A 258 8.79 -27.15 -6.81
C GLU A 258 10.09 -26.43 -7.19
N CYS A 259 10.29 -25.25 -6.61
CA CYS A 259 11.46 -24.44 -6.87
C CYS A 259 12.70 -24.99 -6.16
N PRO A 260 13.81 -25.26 -6.87
CA PRO A 260 15.07 -25.70 -6.24
C PRO A 260 15.66 -24.71 -5.23
N TRP A 261 15.23 -23.45 -5.27
CA TRP A 261 15.78 -22.39 -4.43
C TRP A 261 14.92 -22.05 -3.22
N CYS A 262 13.59 -22.05 -3.37
CA CYS A 262 12.68 -21.62 -2.30
C CYS A 262 11.69 -22.71 -1.87
N ASN A 263 11.74 -23.90 -2.47
CA ASN A 263 10.88 -25.05 -2.15
C ASN A 263 9.36 -24.81 -2.31
N TYR A 264 8.96 -23.71 -2.95
CA TYR A 264 7.56 -23.42 -3.28
C TYR A 264 7.19 -24.03 -4.62
N ARG A 265 5.98 -24.57 -4.73
CA ARG A 265 5.45 -25.18 -5.96
C ARG A 265 4.95 -24.11 -6.94
N THR A 266 5.89 -23.32 -7.45
CA THR A 266 5.63 -22.08 -8.21
C THR A 266 6.48 -21.95 -9.46
N VAL A 267 7.15 -23.03 -9.88
CA VAL A 267 7.97 -23.04 -11.09
C VAL A 267 7.14 -23.52 -12.27
N ILE A 268 7.12 -22.72 -13.33
CA ILE A 268 6.43 -23.00 -14.59
C ILE A 268 7.39 -22.85 -15.77
N PHE A 269 7.11 -23.56 -16.86
CA PHE A 269 7.91 -23.46 -18.08
C PHE A 269 7.46 -22.28 -18.95
N ASP A 270 8.35 -21.31 -19.14
CA ASP A 270 8.17 -20.22 -20.09
C ASP A 270 8.63 -20.65 -21.48
N LYS A 271 7.65 -20.94 -22.36
CA LYS A 271 7.86 -21.35 -23.75
C LYS A 271 8.54 -20.26 -24.60
N GLY A 272 8.37 -18.98 -24.26
CA GLY A 272 8.96 -17.87 -25.00
C GLY A 272 10.47 -17.76 -24.79
N ASN A 273 10.93 -18.02 -23.57
CA ASN A 273 12.35 -17.94 -23.20
C ASN A 273 13.04 -19.32 -23.09
N LEU A 274 12.30 -20.41 -23.28
CA LEU A 274 12.75 -21.80 -23.11
C LEU A 274 13.43 -22.02 -21.75
N ARG A 275 12.84 -21.44 -20.70
CA ARG A 275 13.36 -21.48 -19.33
C ARG A 275 12.24 -21.69 -18.33
N TRP A 276 12.56 -22.34 -17.23
CA TRP A 276 11.68 -22.43 -16.08
C TRP A 276 11.78 -21.16 -15.25
N LYS A 277 10.67 -20.63 -14.76
CA LYS A 277 10.63 -19.42 -13.94
C LYS A 277 9.85 -19.68 -12.66
N CYS A 278 10.43 -19.30 -11.53
CA CYS A 278 9.76 -19.35 -10.24
C CYS A 278 9.01 -18.05 -9.98
N ALA A 279 7.70 -18.14 -9.75
CA ALA A 279 6.89 -16.99 -9.40
C ALA A 279 7.14 -16.48 -7.97
N ALA A 280 7.58 -17.35 -7.05
CA ALA A 280 7.83 -17.01 -5.65
C ALA A 280 9.15 -16.26 -5.41
N CYS A 281 10.23 -16.61 -6.12
CA CYS A 281 11.55 -16.01 -5.90
C CYS A 281 12.15 -15.32 -7.12
N GLY A 282 11.46 -15.34 -8.26
CA GLY A 282 11.90 -14.68 -9.50
C GLY A 282 13.06 -15.37 -10.23
N LYS A 283 13.61 -16.47 -9.69
CA LYS A 283 14.72 -17.19 -10.31
C LYS A 283 14.27 -17.92 -11.58
N SER A 284 15.21 -18.03 -12.51
CA SER A 284 15.04 -18.81 -13.74
C SER A 284 16.00 -19.99 -13.76
N PHE A 285 15.56 -21.11 -14.31
CA PHE A 285 16.31 -22.36 -14.38
C PHE A 285 16.29 -22.93 -15.81
N SER A 286 17.34 -23.67 -16.14
CA SER A 286 17.42 -24.53 -17.32
C SER A 286 16.72 -25.87 -17.08
N ASN A 287 16.46 -26.61 -18.17
CA ASN A 287 15.88 -27.96 -18.08
C ASN A 287 16.78 -28.93 -17.28
N ASP A 288 18.10 -28.80 -17.42
CA ASP A 288 19.03 -29.68 -16.71
C ASP A 288 19.01 -29.41 -15.21
N GLU A 289 19.03 -28.14 -14.79
CA GLU A 289 18.94 -27.76 -13.36
C GLU A 289 17.66 -28.28 -12.69
N VAL A 290 16.53 -28.22 -13.39
CA VAL A 290 15.26 -28.74 -12.89
C VAL A 290 15.27 -30.26 -12.79
N ARG A 291 15.76 -30.95 -13.84
CA ARG A 291 15.82 -32.42 -13.85
C ARG A 291 16.75 -32.95 -12.75
N ASP A 292 17.91 -32.33 -12.59
CA ASP A 292 18.91 -32.74 -11.60
C ASP A 292 18.36 -32.55 -10.18
N TYR A 293 17.65 -31.45 -9.90
CA TYR A 293 16.97 -31.24 -8.62
C TYR A 293 15.94 -32.33 -8.31
N HIS A 294 15.05 -32.65 -9.26
CA HIS A 294 14.04 -33.68 -9.04
C HIS A 294 14.63 -35.08 -8.90
N TYR A 295 15.72 -35.39 -9.62
CA TYR A 295 16.43 -36.65 -9.45
C TYR A 295 17.05 -36.77 -8.05
N MET A 296 17.69 -35.71 -7.55
CA MET A 296 18.27 -35.69 -6.21
C MET A 296 17.18 -35.79 -5.14
N LYS A 297 16.10 -35.01 -5.27
CA LYS A 297 15.00 -35.02 -4.31
C LYS A 297 14.30 -36.38 -4.23
N GLY A 298 13.99 -36.99 -5.37
CA GLY A 298 13.37 -38.32 -5.39
C GLY A 298 14.26 -39.41 -4.80
N ARG A 299 15.59 -39.23 -4.84
CA ARG A 299 16.52 -40.12 -4.14
C ARG A 299 16.47 -39.89 -2.62
N ASP A 300 16.48 -38.65 -2.16
CA ASP A 300 16.42 -38.30 -0.75
C ASP A 300 15.09 -38.75 -0.11
N ASP A 301 13.97 -38.56 -0.81
CA ASP A 301 12.63 -39.01 -0.38
C ASP A 301 12.59 -40.54 -0.25
N TRP A 302 13.17 -41.27 -1.22
CA TRP A 302 13.27 -42.73 -1.14
C TRP A 302 14.17 -43.21 0.00
N GLU A 303 15.32 -42.55 0.21
CA GLU A 303 16.21 -42.87 1.33
C GLU A 303 15.52 -42.61 2.68
N ALA A 304 14.71 -41.55 2.79
CA ALA A 304 13.91 -41.25 3.99
C ALA A 304 12.77 -42.27 4.22
N GLU A 305 12.01 -42.63 3.18
CA GLU A 305 10.97 -43.67 3.27
C GLU A 305 11.56 -45.02 3.71
N VAL A 306 12.73 -45.39 3.17
CA VAL A 306 13.43 -46.62 3.58
C VAL A 306 13.89 -46.54 5.04
N ALA A 307 14.42 -45.40 5.49
CA ALA A 307 14.81 -45.21 6.89
C ALA A 307 13.60 -45.34 7.84
N ASP A 308 12.49 -44.69 7.52
CA ASP A 308 11.24 -44.79 8.29
C ASP A 308 10.71 -46.24 8.34
N MET A 309 10.80 -46.97 7.22
CA MET A 309 10.45 -48.40 7.17
C MET A 309 11.39 -49.30 7.99
N MET A 310 12.66 -48.93 8.14
CA MET A 310 13.61 -49.68 8.97
C MET A 310 13.45 -49.40 10.47
N GLU A 311 12.87 -48.25 10.84
CA GLU A 311 12.59 -47.88 12.24
C GLU A 311 11.21 -48.36 12.73
N ASP A 312 10.29 -48.71 11.81
CA ASP A 312 8.97 -49.23 12.17
C ASP A 312 9.04 -50.69 12.66
N PRO A 313 8.66 -50.97 13.94
CA PRO A 313 8.70 -52.31 14.53
C PRO A 313 7.87 -53.36 13.77
N HIS A 314 6.89 -52.94 12.96
CA HIS A 314 6.09 -53.83 12.15
C HIS A 314 6.86 -54.44 10.97
N TYR A 315 7.96 -53.83 10.51
CA TYR A 315 8.75 -54.29 9.36
C TYR A 315 10.06 -54.99 9.73
N ASN A 316 10.40 -55.12 11.02
CA ASN A 316 11.62 -55.80 11.49
C ASN A 316 11.82 -57.22 10.95
N HIS A 317 10.72 -57.92 10.63
CA HIS A 317 10.75 -59.28 10.09
C HIS A 317 11.17 -59.37 8.60
N LEU A 318 11.31 -58.25 7.90
CA LEU A 318 11.75 -58.20 6.49
C LEU A 318 13.27 -58.06 6.35
N TRP A 319 13.99 -57.84 7.44
CA TRP A 319 15.42 -57.48 7.44
C TRP A 319 16.32 -58.44 8.23
N GLU A 320 15.75 -59.51 8.80
CA GLU A 320 16.46 -60.72 9.30
C GLU A 320 16.52 -61.79 8.21
#